data_AF-A0A0E0H8X7-F1
#
_entry.id   AF-A0A0E0H8X7-F1
#
_cell.length_a   1.000
_cell.length_b   1.000
_cell.length_c   1.000
_cell.angle_alpha   90.00
_cell.angle_beta   90.00
_cell.angle_gamma   90.00
#
_symmetry.space_group_name_H-M   'P 1'
#
loop_
_entity.id
_entity.type
_entity.pdbx_description
1 polymer ?
#
loop_
_entity_poly.entity_id
_entity_poly.type
_entity_poly.pdbx_seq_one_letter_code
_entity_poly.pdbx_strand_id
1 'polypeptide(L)'
;MAVASRLAVARVALDGGAAGRRRRRRGRPVVAVPTAGRGRGGAVAASPPTEEAVQMTEPLTKEDLVAYLVSGCKPKENWRIGTEHEKFGFEVDTLRPIKYDQIRDILNGLAERFDWDKIVEENNVIGLKQGKQSISLEPGGQFELSGAPLETLHQTCAEVNSHLYQVKAVGEEMGIGFLGIGFQPKWALSDIPIMPKGRYEIMRNYMPKVGSLGLDMMFRTCTVQVNLDFSSEQDMIRKFHTGLALQPVGTFVIFPDHLLYPLT
;
A
#
# COMPACT_ATOMS: atom_id res chain seq x y z
N MET A 1 21.89 2.96 1.51
CA MET A 1 21.15 1.72 1.78
C MET A 1 19.71 2.08 2.08
N ALA A 2 18.81 1.97 1.10
CA ALA A 2 17.38 2.03 1.33
C ALA A 2 16.80 0.73 0.74
N VAL A 3 16.71 -0.30 1.58
CA VAL A 3 15.77 -1.40 1.36
C VAL A 3 14.70 -1.18 2.41
N ALA A 4 13.75 -0.30 2.10
CA ALA A 4 12.51 -0.21 2.88
C ALA A 4 11.70 -1.44 2.52
N SER A 5 11.94 -2.53 3.24
CA SER A 5 11.23 -3.80 3.07
C SER A 5 9.76 -3.58 3.42
N ARG A 6 8.91 -3.38 2.41
CA ARG A 6 7.45 -3.51 2.57
C ARG A 6 7.14 -5.00 2.52
N LEU A 7 6.93 -5.59 3.69
CA LEU A 7 6.36 -6.93 3.83
C LEU A 7 4.97 -6.89 3.18
N ALA A 8 4.82 -7.50 2.01
CA ALA A 8 3.52 -7.70 1.39
C ALA A 8 2.67 -8.59 2.31
N VAL A 9 1.67 -8.01 2.97
CA VAL A 9 0.63 -8.78 3.66
C VAL A 9 -0.32 -9.32 2.60
N ALA A 10 0.02 -10.45 2.00
CA ALA A 10 -0.92 -11.24 1.23
C ALA A 10 -1.88 -11.93 2.20
N ARG A 11 -3.16 -11.53 2.18
CA ARG A 11 -4.21 -12.30 2.85
C ARG A 11 -4.25 -13.69 2.23
N VAL A 12 -4.15 -14.72 3.07
CA VAL A 12 -4.44 -16.11 2.72
C VAL A 12 -5.87 -16.16 2.17
N ALA A 13 -6.01 -16.44 0.88
CA ALA A 13 -7.29 -16.81 0.30
C ALA A 13 -7.59 -18.23 0.77
N LEU A 14 -8.62 -18.39 1.60
CA LEU A 14 -9.18 -19.69 1.90
C LEU A 14 -10.04 -20.12 0.71
N ASP A 15 -9.53 -21.08 -0.07
CA ASP A 15 -10.31 -21.78 -1.08
C ASP A 15 -11.36 -22.67 -0.40
N GLY A 16 -12.61 -22.55 -0.85
CA GLY A 16 -13.74 -23.37 -0.42
C GLY A 16 -14.75 -23.50 -1.56
N GLY A 17 -14.79 -24.68 -2.17
CA GLY A 17 -15.43 -24.96 -3.46
C GLY A 17 -16.97 -25.10 -3.47
N ALA A 18 -17.49 -24.83 -4.67
CA ALA A 18 -18.61 -25.44 -5.40
C ALA A 18 -19.91 -25.93 -4.72
N ALA A 19 -21.00 -25.42 -5.30
CA ALA A 19 -22.25 -26.09 -5.70
C ALA A 19 -23.41 -26.28 -4.68
N GLY A 20 -24.54 -25.64 -4.99
CA GLY A 20 -25.84 -25.96 -4.38
C GLY A 20 -27.02 -25.13 -4.90
N ARG A 21 -27.64 -25.56 -6.00
CA ARG A 21 -28.97 -25.07 -6.45
C ARG A 21 -30.03 -25.35 -5.37
N ARG A 22 -30.87 -24.36 -4.99
CA ARG A 22 -32.35 -24.52 -4.92
C ARG A 22 -33.14 -23.23 -4.55
N ARG A 23 -34.03 -22.89 -5.50
CA ARG A 23 -35.43 -22.42 -5.41
C ARG A 23 -35.89 -21.39 -4.35
N ARG A 24 -36.42 -20.29 -4.90
CA ARG A 24 -37.47 -19.37 -4.39
C ARG A 24 -38.58 -20.06 -3.57
N ARG A 25 -39.03 -19.41 -2.50
CA ARG A 25 -40.47 -19.26 -2.20
C ARG A 25 -40.77 -18.01 -1.34
N ARG A 26 -41.82 -17.30 -1.76
CA ARG A 26 -42.42 -16.10 -1.18
C ARG A 26 -43.29 -16.45 0.06
N GLY A 27 -43.51 -15.47 0.93
CA GLY A 27 -44.76 -15.35 1.69
C GLY A 27 -44.63 -15.00 3.17
N ARG A 28 -44.75 -13.70 3.51
CA ARG A 28 -45.32 -13.22 4.78
C ARG A 28 -46.86 -13.17 4.62
N PRO A 29 -47.64 -13.33 5.70
CA PRO A 29 -48.19 -12.11 6.30
C PRO A 29 -48.26 -12.11 7.84
N VAL A 30 -48.44 -10.88 8.31
CA VAL A 30 -48.60 -10.34 9.67
C VAL A 30 -50.00 -10.61 10.23
N VAL A 31 -50.17 -10.93 11.52
CA VAL A 31 -51.36 -10.53 12.31
C VAL A 31 -51.05 -10.38 13.82
N ALA A 32 -51.36 -9.17 14.33
CA ALA A 32 -51.88 -8.69 15.63
C ALA A 32 -51.33 -9.14 17.01
N VAL A 33 -51.15 -8.10 17.84
CA VAL A 33 -50.97 -8.09 19.30
C VAL A 33 -52.35 -7.96 19.98
N PRO A 34 -52.54 -8.59 21.16
CA PRO A 34 -53.25 -7.90 22.22
C PRO A 34 -52.54 -7.95 23.58
N THR A 35 -53.00 -7.06 24.45
CA THR A 35 -52.44 -6.51 25.67
C THR A 35 -52.67 -7.33 26.96
N ALA A 36 -51.74 -7.14 27.90
CA ALA A 36 -51.87 -7.13 29.38
C ALA A 36 -52.20 -8.43 30.15
N GLY A 37 -51.31 -8.80 31.08
CA GLY A 37 -51.59 -9.77 32.16
C GLY A 37 -50.36 -10.15 32.98
N ARG A 38 -50.43 -9.94 34.31
CA ARG A 38 -49.37 -10.10 35.31
C ARG A 38 -48.84 -11.54 35.47
N GLY A 39 -47.52 -11.66 35.59
CA GLY A 39 -46.81 -12.43 36.62
C GLY A 39 -46.93 -13.96 36.64
N ARG A 40 -45.86 -14.65 36.25
CA ARG A 40 -45.24 -15.78 36.97
C ARG A 40 -43.94 -16.18 36.28
N GLY A 41 -42.90 -16.41 37.07
CA GLY A 41 -41.53 -16.66 36.61
C GLY A 41 -41.42 -17.90 35.72
N GLY A 42 -40.75 -17.73 34.59
CA GLY A 42 -40.20 -18.82 33.78
C GLY A 42 -38.75 -18.48 33.51
N ALA A 43 -37.84 -19.30 34.00
CA ALA A 43 -36.44 -19.20 33.63
C ALA A 43 -36.33 -19.46 32.12
N VAL A 44 -35.92 -18.43 31.37
CA VAL A 44 -35.55 -18.61 29.96
C VAL A 44 -34.23 -19.34 29.98
N ALA A 45 -34.24 -20.63 29.61
CA ALA A 45 -33.03 -21.38 29.40
C ALA A 45 -32.25 -20.73 28.25
N ALA A 46 -31.17 -20.02 28.59
CA ALA A 46 -30.20 -19.59 27.60
C ALA A 46 -29.60 -20.85 26.98
N SER A 47 -29.74 -21.01 25.66
CA SER A 47 -28.95 -22.00 24.93
C SER A 47 -27.48 -21.75 25.23
N PRO A 48 -26.68 -22.79 25.55
CA PRO A 48 -25.26 -22.61 25.77
C PRO A 48 -24.63 -22.01 24.51
N PRO A 49 -23.62 -21.14 24.65
CA PRO A 49 -22.87 -20.67 23.51
C PRO A 49 -22.35 -21.90 22.77
N THR A 50 -22.66 -22.00 21.48
CA THR A 50 -21.94 -22.91 20.58
C THR A 50 -20.48 -22.49 20.68
N GLU A 51 -19.66 -23.27 21.38
CA GLU A 51 -18.22 -23.20 21.28
C GLU A 51 -17.89 -23.48 19.82
N GLU A 52 -17.70 -22.42 19.03
CA GLU A 52 -16.95 -22.56 17.79
C GLU A 52 -15.60 -23.12 18.21
N ALA A 53 -15.36 -24.38 17.84
CA ALA A 53 -14.12 -25.06 18.14
C ALA A 53 -12.97 -24.18 17.67
N VAL A 54 -12.20 -23.66 18.63
CA VAL A 54 -10.97 -22.92 18.35
C VAL A 54 -10.08 -23.90 17.60
N GLN A 55 -10.00 -23.72 16.29
CA GLN A 55 -9.17 -24.56 15.44
C GLN A 55 -7.72 -24.26 15.83
N MET A 56 -7.12 -25.16 16.63
CA MET A 56 -5.75 -25.03 17.08
C MET A 56 -4.84 -25.01 15.86
N THR A 57 -4.37 -23.84 15.49
CA THR A 57 -3.37 -23.67 14.42
C THR A 57 -1.99 -23.84 15.02
N GLU A 58 -1.15 -24.67 14.40
CA GLU A 58 0.25 -24.82 14.80
C GLU A 58 1.01 -23.50 14.58
N PRO A 59 1.95 -23.14 15.47
CA PRO A 59 2.82 -21.98 15.26
C PRO A 59 3.68 -22.14 14.01
N LEU A 60 3.96 -21.02 13.32
CA LEU A 60 4.87 -21.03 12.18
C LEU A 60 6.28 -21.45 12.58
N THR A 61 6.86 -22.33 11.78
CA THR A 61 8.25 -22.77 11.87
C THR A 61 9.15 -21.92 10.97
N LYS A 62 10.47 -22.07 11.10
CA LYS A 62 11.42 -21.43 10.19
C LYS A 62 11.22 -21.92 8.76
N GLU A 63 10.91 -23.20 8.62
CA GLU A 63 10.68 -23.87 7.35
C GLU A 63 9.47 -23.29 6.63
N ASP A 64 8.42 -22.91 7.36
CA ASP A 64 7.26 -22.21 6.80
C ASP A 64 7.65 -20.83 6.24
N LEU A 65 8.52 -20.09 6.95
CA LEU A 65 9.00 -18.79 6.48
C LEU A 65 9.87 -18.92 5.22
N VAL A 66 10.71 -19.96 5.15
CA VAL A 66 11.50 -20.26 3.95
C VAL A 66 10.59 -20.70 2.81
N ALA A 67 9.63 -21.60 3.07
CA ALA A 67 8.67 -22.09 2.10
C ALA A 67 7.82 -20.94 1.52
N TYR A 68 7.47 -19.94 2.33
CA TYR A 68 6.79 -18.74 1.88
C TYR A 68 7.61 -17.99 0.81
N LEU A 69 8.91 -17.79 1.02
CA LEU A 69 9.78 -17.16 0.01
C LEU A 69 9.94 -18.03 -1.23
N VAL A 70 10.10 -19.34 -1.06
CA VAL A 70 10.20 -20.30 -2.17
C VAL A 70 8.92 -20.34 -3.01
N SER A 71 7.75 -20.15 -2.40
CA SER A 71 6.45 -20.09 -3.11
C SER A 71 6.37 -18.94 -4.13
N GLY A 72 7.26 -17.96 -4.03
CA GLY A 72 7.42 -16.88 -5.01
C GLY A 72 8.10 -17.29 -6.32
N CYS A 73 8.66 -18.51 -6.41
CA CYS A 73 9.30 -19.00 -7.63
C CYS A 73 8.28 -19.12 -8.78
N LYS A 74 8.62 -18.56 -9.94
CA LYS A 74 7.78 -18.58 -11.15
C LYS A 74 8.58 -19.05 -12.36
N PRO A 75 8.00 -19.88 -13.25
CA PRO A 75 8.64 -20.19 -14.51
C PRO A 75 8.78 -18.91 -15.36
N LYS A 76 9.76 -18.90 -16.27
CA LYS A 76 10.23 -17.66 -16.93
C LYS A 76 9.14 -16.97 -17.75
N GLU A 77 8.27 -17.74 -18.39
CA GLU A 77 7.08 -17.27 -19.13
C GLU A 77 6.09 -16.48 -18.25
N ASN A 78 6.13 -16.69 -16.93
CA ASN A 78 5.30 -16.01 -15.95
C ASN A 78 6.03 -14.86 -15.25
N TRP A 79 7.27 -14.55 -15.62
CA TRP A 79 7.97 -13.39 -15.07
C TRP A 79 7.30 -12.10 -15.50
N ARG A 80 7.22 -11.17 -14.56
CA ARG A 80 6.64 -9.85 -14.75
C ARG A 80 7.57 -8.77 -14.18
N ILE A 81 7.29 -7.53 -14.58
CA ILE A 81 7.97 -6.32 -14.17
C ILE A 81 6.94 -5.50 -13.39
N GLY A 82 7.12 -5.41 -12.07
CA GLY A 82 6.40 -4.43 -11.25
C GLY A 82 7.24 -3.16 -11.14
N THR A 83 6.62 -1.99 -11.17
CA THR A 83 7.35 -0.72 -11.01
C THR A 83 6.65 0.13 -10.00
N GLU A 84 7.44 0.69 -9.08
CA GLU A 84 6.95 1.60 -8.05
C GLU A 84 7.69 2.92 -8.19
N HIS A 85 6.99 4.03 -7.96
CA HIS A 85 7.64 5.33 -7.92
C HIS A 85 6.92 6.31 -7.00
N GLU A 86 7.71 7.14 -6.35
CA GLU A 86 7.26 8.15 -5.40
C GLU A 86 7.45 9.55 -5.99
N LYS A 87 6.63 10.50 -5.52
CA LYS A 87 6.61 11.88 -5.97
C LYS A 87 6.32 12.81 -4.81
N PHE A 88 6.94 13.99 -4.77
CA PHE A 88 6.54 15.04 -3.83
C PHE A 88 5.43 15.88 -4.41
N GLY A 89 4.28 15.95 -3.73
CA GLY A 89 3.27 16.95 -4.04
C GLY A 89 3.60 18.31 -3.43
N PHE A 90 3.35 19.39 -4.15
CA PHE A 90 3.57 20.76 -3.67
C PHE A 90 2.51 21.73 -4.18
N GLU A 91 2.23 22.77 -3.40
CA GLU A 91 1.39 23.90 -3.84
C GLU A 91 2.15 24.74 -4.87
N VAL A 92 1.56 25.00 -6.03
CA VAL A 92 2.24 25.70 -7.13
C VAL A 92 2.65 27.13 -6.74
N ASP A 93 1.79 27.84 -6.00
CA ASP A 93 2.02 29.25 -5.64
C ASP A 93 3.08 29.45 -4.55
N THR A 94 3.17 28.51 -3.60
CA THR A 94 4.00 28.67 -2.39
C THR A 94 5.19 27.71 -2.36
N LEU A 95 5.17 26.68 -3.21
CA LEU A 95 6.07 25.54 -3.24
C LEU A 95 6.04 24.69 -1.96
N ARG A 96 5.12 24.94 -1.02
CA ARG A 96 5.00 24.17 0.24
C ARG A 96 4.60 22.72 -0.05
N PRO A 97 5.05 21.75 0.76
CA PRO A 97 4.57 20.38 0.65
C PRO A 97 3.06 20.31 0.90
N ILE A 98 2.35 19.50 0.12
CA ILE A 98 0.90 19.34 0.30
C ILE A 98 0.57 18.64 1.62
N LYS A 99 -0.44 19.13 2.32
CA LYS A 99 -0.93 18.57 3.59
C LYS A 99 -1.82 17.36 3.34
N TYR A 100 -2.08 16.60 4.41
CA TYR A 100 -2.95 15.42 4.32
C TYR A 100 -4.35 15.75 3.76
N ASP A 101 -4.98 16.86 4.16
CA ASP A 101 -6.30 17.22 3.64
C ASP A 101 -6.29 17.41 2.11
N GLN A 102 -5.26 18.06 1.57
CA GLN A 102 -5.07 18.21 0.13
C GLN A 102 -4.82 16.86 -0.56
N ILE A 103 -4.01 15.99 0.06
CA ILE A 103 -3.78 14.63 -0.45
C ILE A 103 -5.09 13.83 -0.46
N ARG A 104 -5.89 13.89 0.61
CA ARG A 104 -7.19 13.23 0.72
C ARG A 104 -8.11 13.69 -0.41
N ASP A 105 -8.15 14.99 -0.68
CA ASP A 105 -8.99 15.55 -1.72
C ASP A 105 -8.52 15.11 -3.12
N ILE A 106 -7.21 14.99 -3.37
CA ILE A 106 -6.65 14.36 -4.58
C ILE A 106 -7.07 12.89 -4.69
N LEU A 107 -6.92 12.10 -3.63
CA LEU A 107 -7.31 10.68 -3.63
C LEU A 107 -8.81 10.51 -3.90
N ASN A 108 -9.66 11.37 -3.33
CA ASN A 108 -11.09 11.37 -3.61
C ASN A 108 -11.39 11.74 -5.06
N GLY A 109 -10.75 12.78 -5.60
CA GLY A 109 -10.90 13.17 -7.00
C GLY A 109 -10.48 12.08 -7.97
N LEU A 110 -9.39 11.36 -7.69
CA LEU A 110 -8.93 10.21 -8.48
C LEU A 110 -9.93 9.05 -8.41
N ALA A 111 -10.43 8.73 -7.21
CA ALA A 111 -11.43 7.69 -7.02
C ALA A 111 -12.72 7.97 -7.81
N GLU A 112 -13.20 9.21 -7.78
CA GLU A 112 -14.47 9.59 -8.40
C GLU A 112 -14.37 9.72 -9.93
N ARG A 113 -13.24 10.17 -10.48
CA ARG A 113 -13.09 10.41 -11.92
C ARG A 113 -12.54 9.23 -12.70
N PHE A 114 -11.75 8.38 -12.05
CA PHE A 114 -11.01 7.30 -12.72
C PHE A 114 -11.29 5.94 -12.10
N ASP A 115 -12.37 5.80 -11.32
CA ASP A 115 -12.87 4.54 -10.76
C ASP A 115 -11.82 3.77 -9.95
N TRP A 116 -11.15 4.46 -9.02
CA TRP A 116 -10.29 3.82 -8.03
C TRP A 116 -11.06 3.50 -6.73
N ASP A 117 -10.80 2.33 -6.18
CA ASP A 117 -11.34 1.92 -4.88
C ASP A 117 -10.55 2.57 -3.73
N LYS A 118 -11.26 3.20 -2.78
CA LYS A 118 -10.64 3.87 -1.63
C LYS A 118 -10.12 2.86 -0.60
N ILE A 119 -8.88 3.06 -0.15
CA ILE A 119 -8.30 2.36 1.00
C ILE A 119 -8.38 3.28 2.22
N VAL A 120 -9.05 2.82 3.28
CA VAL A 120 -9.35 3.62 4.48
C VAL A 120 -8.72 2.99 5.73
N GLU A 121 -8.06 3.79 6.55
CA GLU A 121 -7.54 3.46 7.88
C GLU A 121 -8.09 4.49 8.88
N GLU A 122 -8.74 4.04 9.96
CA GLU A 122 -9.26 4.94 11.02
C GLU A 122 -10.08 6.15 10.51
N ASN A 123 -10.89 5.93 9.47
CA ASN A 123 -11.71 6.94 8.75
C ASN A 123 -10.95 7.89 7.81
N ASN A 124 -9.65 7.71 7.66
CA ASN A 124 -8.81 8.46 6.73
C ASN A 124 -8.60 7.68 5.44
N VAL A 125 -8.85 8.30 4.28
CA VAL A 125 -8.44 7.73 2.99
C VAL A 125 -6.91 7.85 2.88
N ILE A 126 -6.22 6.71 2.83
CA ILE A 126 -4.74 6.64 2.89
C ILE A 126 -4.12 6.05 1.62
N GLY A 127 -4.96 5.72 0.64
CA GLY A 127 -4.53 5.13 -0.62
C GLY A 127 -5.71 4.75 -1.49
N LEU A 128 -5.39 4.24 -2.67
CA LEU A 128 -6.35 3.78 -3.66
C LEU A 128 -5.92 2.44 -4.23
N LYS A 129 -6.87 1.69 -4.79
CA LYS A 129 -6.62 0.44 -5.52
C LYS A 129 -7.42 0.40 -6.81
N GLN A 130 -6.81 -0.10 -7.87
CA GLN A 130 -7.50 -0.39 -9.11
C GLN A 130 -6.89 -1.65 -9.75
N GLY A 131 -7.64 -2.74 -9.74
CA GLY A 131 -7.13 -4.03 -10.20
C GLY A 131 -5.88 -4.47 -9.42
N LYS A 132 -4.74 -4.54 -10.12
CA LYS A 132 -3.42 -4.89 -9.54
C LYS A 132 -2.54 -3.68 -9.23
N GLN A 133 -3.03 -2.47 -9.45
CA GLN A 133 -2.35 -1.23 -9.11
C GLN A 133 -2.83 -0.72 -7.75
N SER A 134 -1.96 0.01 -7.05
CA SER A 134 -2.34 0.75 -5.86
C SER A 134 -1.60 2.06 -5.75
N ILE A 135 -2.26 3.05 -5.18
CA ILE A 135 -1.65 4.32 -4.77
C ILE A 135 -1.54 4.30 -3.26
N SER A 136 -0.36 4.63 -2.73
CA SER A 136 -0.13 4.74 -1.30
C SER A 136 0.62 6.01 -0.92
N LEU A 137 0.60 6.31 0.37
CA LEU A 137 1.31 7.45 0.94
C LEU A 137 2.45 6.97 1.83
N GLU A 138 3.62 7.57 1.62
CA GLU A 138 4.78 7.46 2.52
C GLU A 138 4.72 8.45 3.69
N PRO A 139 5.60 8.35 4.72
CA PRO A 139 5.46 9.13 5.96
C PRO A 139 5.30 10.62 5.76
N GLY A 140 6.03 11.21 4.80
CA GLY A 140 6.02 12.62 4.45
C GLY A 140 4.96 13.03 3.43
N GLY A 141 4.04 12.13 3.07
CA GLY A 141 3.03 12.38 2.05
C GLY A 141 3.54 12.21 0.62
N GLN A 142 4.70 11.56 0.43
CA GLN A 142 5.15 11.18 -0.91
C GLN A 142 4.10 10.27 -1.55
N PHE A 143 3.73 10.61 -2.78
CA PHE A 143 2.59 10.03 -3.48
C PHE A 143 3.07 8.91 -4.41
N GLU A 144 2.88 7.68 -3.95
CA GLU A 144 3.44 6.48 -4.55
C GLU A 144 2.45 5.81 -5.50
N LEU A 145 2.93 5.34 -6.64
CA LEU A 145 2.27 4.27 -7.40
C LEU A 145 3.02 2.97 -7.15
N SER A 146 2.29 1.92 -6.79
CA SER A 146 2.74 0.53 -6.97
C SER A 146 1.97 -0.04 -8.17
N GLY A 147 2.69 -0.24 -9.27
CA GLY A 147 2.16 -0.65 -10.55
C GLY A 147 1.81 -2.13 -10.63
N ALA A 148 1.07 -2.51 -11.67
CA ALA A 148 0.74 -3.92 -11.91
C ALA A 148 2.00 -4.73 -12.30
N PRO A 149 1.98 -6.06 -12.11
CA PRO A 149 2.99 -6.94 -12.67
C PRO A 149 2.76 -7.08 -14.19
N LEU A 150 3.57 -6.38 -14.99
CA LEU A 150 3.42 -6.26 -16.44
C LEU A 150 4.46 -7.11 -17.20
N GLU A 151 4.18 -7.42 -18.47
CA GLU A 151 5.04 -8.30 -19.28
C GLU A 151 6.15 -7.54 -19.99
N THR A 152 5.90 -6.27 -20.36
CA THR A 152 6.83 -5.48 -21.16
C THR A 152 7.05 -4.07 -20.59
N LEU A 153 8.23 -3.50 -20.85
CA LEU A 153 8.55 -2.12 -20.47
C LEU A 153 7.65 -1.08 -21.15
N HIS A 154 7.09 -1.39 -22.33
CA HIS A 154 6.13 -0.51 -22.99
C HIS A 154 4.83 -0.40 -22.20
N GLN A 155 4.36 -1.51 -21.62
CA GLN A 155 3.20 -1.50 -20.73
C GLN A 155 3.53 -0.71 -19.45
N THR A 156 4.71 -0.90 -18.86
CA THR A 156 5.16 -0.12 -17.69
C THR A 156 5.17 1.38 -17.98
N CYS A 157 5.71 1.80 -19.13
CA CYS A 157 5.73 3.20 -19.54
C CYS A 157 4.31 3.75 -19.74
N ALA A 158 3.41 2.97 -20.35
CA ALA A 158 2.01 3.35 -20.51
C ALA A 158 1.30 3.51 -19.15
N GLU A 159 1.54 2.60 -18.20
CA GLU A 159 0.97 2.65 -16.85
C GLU A 159 1.45 3.89 -16.08
N VAL A 160 2.75 4.17 -16.09
CA VAL A 160 3.32 5.38 -15.48
C VAL A 160 2.72 6.64 -16.10
N ASN A 161 2.62 6.72 -17.43
CA ASN A 161 2.03 7.88 -18.09
C ASN A 161 0.54 8.05 -17.77
N SER A 162 -0.21 6.96 -17.69
CA SER A 162 -1.62 6.99 -17.28
C SER A 162 -1.76 7.56 -15.87
N HIS A 163 -0.95 7.08 -14.92
CA HIS A 163 -0.98 7.59 -13.55
C HIS A 163 -0.62 9.08 -13.48
N LEU A 164 0.46 9.50 -14.14
CA LEU A 164 0.89 10.89 -14.17
C LEU A 164 -0.19 11.80 -14.78
N TYR A 165 -0.86 11.34 -15.83
CA TYR A 165 -1.98 12.06 -16.43
C TYR A 165 -3.14 12.24 -15.44
N GLN A 166 -3.57 11.17 -14.77
CA GLN A 166 -4.69 11.23 -13.82
C GLN A 166 -4.39 12.15 -12.63
N VAL A 167 -3.20 12.00 -12.04
CA VAL A 167 -2.75 12.82 -10.91
C VAL A 167 -2.64 14.29 -11.31
N LYS A 168 -2.12 14.58 -12.51
CA LYS A 168 -2.05 15.94 -13.04
C LYS A 168 -3.45 16.55 -13.26
N ALA A 169 -4.36 15.80 -13.89
CA ALA A 169 -5.72 16.26 -14.18
C ALA A 169 -6.49 16.68 -12.92
N VAL A 170 -6.30 15.97 -11.81
CA VAL A 170 -6.91 16.34 -10.51
C VAL A 170 -6.11 17.44 -9.81
N GLY A 171 -4.78 17.34 -9.81
CA GLY A 171 -3.90 18.27 -9.09
C GLY A 171 -3.94 19.70 -9.63
N GLU A 172 -4.01 19.89 -10.95
CA GLU A 172 -4.03 21.22 -11.57
C GLU A 172 -5.23 22.07 -11.13
N GLU A 173 -6.40 21.46 -10.99
CA GLU A 173 -7.61 22.15 -10.51
C GLU A 173 -7.51 22.60 -9.04
N MET A 174 -6.59 22.00 -8.29
CA MET A 174 -6.35 22.28 -6.88
C MET A 174 -5.10 23.16 -6.68
N GLY A 175 -4.43 23.59 -7.75
CA GLY A 175 -3.17 24.32 -7.66
C GLY A 175 -2.02 23.48 -7.10
N ILE A 176 -2.04 22.15 -7.34
CA ILE A 176 -1.05 21.20 -6.84
C ILE A 176 -0.21 20.65 -8.00
N GLY A 177 1.11 20.72 -7.85
CA GLY A 177 2.10 20.08 -8.72
C GLY A 177 2.73 18.85 -8.07
N PHE A 178 3.41 18.04 -8.88
CA PHE A 178 4.19 16.89 -8.43
C PHE A 178 5.62 16.96 -8.95
N LEU A 179 6.58 16.65 -8.08
CA LEU A 179 8.01 16.68 -8.36
C LEU A 179 8.60 15.28 -8.17
N GLY A 180 9.21 14.73 -9.23
CA GLY A 180 9.99 13.49 -9.18
C GLY A 180 11.47 13.81 -8.97
N ILE A 181 11.93 13.72 -7.73
CA ILE A 181 13.33 13.92 -7.34
C ILE A 181 13.64 13.06 -6.11
N GLY A 182 14.85 12.51 -6.02
CA GLY A 182 15.24 11.61 -4.93
C GLY A 182 15.24 12.23 -3.53
N PHE A 183 15.37 13.56 -3.40
CA PHE A 183 15.36 14.25 -2.10
C PHE A 183 14.63 15.60 -2.17
N GLN A 184 13.86 15.94 -1.13
CA GLN A 184 13.16 17.23 -1.01
C GLN A 184 14.17 18.40 -0.95
N PRO A 185 14.23 19.26 -1.99
CA PRO A 185 15.34 20.20 -2.15
C PRO A 185 15.20 21.51 -1.35
N LYS A 186 14.02 21.82 -0.80
CA LYS A 186 13.70 23.15 -0.27
C LYS A 186 13.38 23.17 1.21
N TRP A 187 12.63 22.19 1.71
CA TRP A 187 12.00 22.26 3.02
C TRP A 187 12.75 21.43 4.08
N ALA A 188 12.77 21.95 5.31
CA ALA A 188 13.34 21.23 6.43
C ALA A 188 12.41 20.08 6.85
N LEU A 189 12.94 19.11 7.60
CA LEU A 189 12.17 17.99 8.14
C LEU A 189 10.94 18.45 8.94
N SER A 190 11.06 19.56 9.69
CA SER A 190 9.98 20.15 10.49
C SER A 190 8.84 20.75 9.67
N ASP A 191 9.06 21.03 8.39
CA ASP A 191 8.04 21.56 7.48
C ASP A 191 7.24 20.44 6.78
N ILE A 192 7.68 19.17 6.89
CA ILE A 192 7.04 18.06 6.18
C ILE A 192 5.83 17.56 6.98
N PRO A 193 4.65 17.44 6.35
CA PRO A 193 3.46 16.89 7.00
C PRO A 193 3.64 15.41 7.31
N ILE A 194 2.87 14.92 8.28
CA ILE A 194 2.92 13.52 8.71
C ILE A 194 1.63 12.84 8.28
N MET A 195 1.74 11.72 7.57
CA MET A 195 0.56 10.97 7.14
C MET A 195 -0.08 10.21 8.31
N PRO A 196 -1.43 10.17 8.40
CA PRO A 196 -2.15 9.57 9.51
C PRO A 196 -2.21 8.04 9.39
N LYS A 197 -1.06 7.37 9.55
CA LYS A 197 -0.94 5.91 9.55
C LYS A 197 -0.22 5.46 10.82
N GLY A 198 -0.85 4.58 11.61
CA GLY A 198 -0.35 4.21 12.93
C GLY A 198 1.08 3.64 12.90
N ARG A 199 1.42 2.90 11.84
CA ARG A 199 2.77 2.33 11.66
C ARG A 199 3.89 3.39 11.62
N TYR A 200 3.61 4.61 11.17
CA TYR A 200 4.63 5.65 11.02
C TYR A 200 5.01 6.29 12.36
N GLU A 201 4.10 6.30 13.34
CA GLU A 201 4.43 6.75 14.69
C GLU A 201 5.49 5.84 15.33
N ILE A 202 5.34 4.51 15.19
CA ILE A 202 6.29 3.53 15.69
C ILE A 202 7.67 3.77 15.06
N MET A 203 7.73 3.89 13.73
CA MET A 203 9.00 4.09 13.03
C MET A 203 9.65 5.43 13.38
N ARG A 204 8.89 6.53 13.46
CA ARG A 204 9.39 7.86 13.83
C ARG A 204 10.05 7.86 15.22
N ASN A 205 9.46 7.14 16.16
CA ASN A 205 10.00 7.02 17.52
C ASN A 205 11.23 6.09 17.60
N TYR A 206 11.38 5.18 16.63
CA TYR A 206 12.47 4.20 16.60
C TYR A 206 13.70 4.71 15.82
N MET A 207 13.52 5.37 14.68
CA MET A 207 14.63 5.79 13.80
C MET A 207 15.75 6.56 14.53
N PRO A 208 15.48 7.52 15.43
CA PRO A 208 16.54 8.22 16.17
C PRO A 208 17.40 7.31 17.04
N LYS A 209 16.92 6.11 17.40
CA LYS A 209 17.66 5.14 18.23
C LYS A 209 18.69 4.35 17.43
N VAL A 210 18.58 4.32 16.10
CA VAL A 210 19.42 3.50 15.21
C VAL A 210 20.20 4.31 14.18
N GLY A 211 20.00 5.63 14.12
CA GLY A 211 20.77 6.52 13.26
C GLY A 211 20.23 7.96 13.24
N SER A 212 20.97 8.86 12.59
CA SER A 212 20.60 10.28 12.51
C SER A 212 19.74 10.63 11.29
N LEU A 213 19.83 9.87 10.20
CA LEU A 213 19.19 10.19 8.91
C LEU A 213 17.93 9.37 8.62
N GLY A 214 17.50 8.51 9.55
CA GLY A 214 16.32 7.65 9.34
C GLY A 214 15.02 8.44 9.15
N LEU A 215 14.90 9.59 9.83
CA LEU A 215 13.75 10.49 9.65
C LEU A 215 13.80 11.18 8.28
N ASP A 216 14.98 11.58 7.80
CA ASP A 216 15.10 12.19 6.47
C ASP A 216 14.75 11.22 5.35
N MET A 217 15.17 9.95 5.48
CA MET A 217 14.72 8.89 4.56
C MET A 217 13.19 8.74 4.60
N MET A 218 12.58 8.73 5.78
CA MET A 218 11.12 8.56 5.87
C MET A 218 10.34 9.73 5.25
N PHE A 219 10.78 10.97 5.45
CA PHE A 219 9.98 12.16 5.18
C PHE A 219 10.44 12.96 3.96
N ARG A 220 11.69 12.81 3.53
CA ARG A 220 12.32 13.70 2.54
C ARG A 220 12.95 12.99 1.36
N THR A 221 12.80 11.67 1.21
CA THR A 221 13.22 10.97 -0.03
C THR A 221 12.05 10.48 -0.86
N CYS A 222 12.28 10.36 -2.16
CA CYS A 222 11.47 9.57 -3.09
C CYS A 222 12.36 8.53 -3.79
N THR A 223 11.78 7.43 -4.27
CA THR A 223 12.49 6.44 -5.10
C THR A 223 11.70 6.04 -6.35
N VAL A 224 12.40 5.43 -7.30
CA VAL A 224 11.83 4.58 -8.35
C VAL A 224 12.40 3.18 -8.17
N GLN A 225 11.54 2.18 -8.07
CA GLN A 225 11.89 0.79 -7.81
C GLN A 225 11.31 -0.12 -8.88
N VAL A 226 12.02 -1.22 -9.16
CA VAL A 226 11.52 -2.33 -9.98
C VAL A 226 11.46 -3.61 -9.15
N ASN A 227 10.36 -4.34 -9.29
CA ASN A 227 10.12 -5.64 -8.68
C ASN A 227 10.24 -6.72 -9.77
N LEU A 228 11.11 -7.70 -9.57
CA LEU A 228 11.42 -8.74 -10.55
C LEU A 228 11.28 -10.14 -9.95
N ASP A 229 10.77 -11.07 -10.76
CA ASP A 229 10.58 -12.46 -10.38
C ASP A 229 11.85 -13.31 -10.49
N PHE A 230 11.85 -14.46 -9.82
CA PHE A 230 12.88 -15.51 -9.91
C PHE A 230 12.24 -16.88 -10.11
N SER A 231 12.99 -17.80 -10.72
CA SER A 231 12.52 -19.15 -11.08
C SER A 231 12.91 -20.25 -10.10
N SER A 232 13.93 -20.02 -9.28
CA SER A 232 14.43 -20.93 -8.27
C SER A 232 15.26 -20.16 -7.24
N GLU A 233 15.62 -20.82 -6.13
CA GLU A 233 16.57 -20.28 -5.16
C GLU A 233 17.91 -19.92 -5.82
N GLN A 234 18.42 -20.76 -6.73
CA GLN A 234 19.68 -20.50 -7.42
C GLN A 234 19.60 -19.26 -8.33
N ASP A 235 18.48 -19.08 -9.03
CA ASP A 235 18.24 -17.88 -9.85
C ASP A 235 18.09 -16.63 -8.98
N MET A 236 17.38 -16.73 -7.84
CA MET A 236 17.26 -15.65 -6.85
C MET A 236 18.63 -15.22 -6.33
N ILE A 237 19.48 -16.16 -5.90
CA ILE A 237 20.84 -15.86 -5.40
C ILE A 237 21.65 -15.12 -6.46
N ARG A 238 21.63 -15.58 -7.70
CA ARG A 238 22.35 -14.92 -8.81
C ARG A 238 21.85 -13.49 -9.02
N LYS A 239 20.54 -13.30 -9.17
CA LYS A 239 19.92 -11.98 -9.36
C LYS A 239 20.20 -11.05 -8.19
N PHE A 240 20.14 -11.56 -6.95
CA PHE A 240 20.40 -10.78 -5.74
C PHE A 240 21.85 -10.32 -5.67
N HIS A 241 22.82 -11.21 -5.90
CA HIS A 241 24.24 -10.86 -5.92
C HIS A 241 24.55 -9.85 -7.03
N THR A 242 24.03 -10.07 -8.24
CA THR A 242 24.21 -9.13 -9.36
C THR A 242 23.57 -7.77 -9.05
N GLY A 243 22.35 -7.76 -8.51
CA GLY A 243 21.65 -6.54 -8.11
C GLY A 243 22.44 -5.73 -7.09
N LEU A 244 22.91 -6.37 -6.01
CA LEU A 244 23.73 -5.71 -5.00
C LEU A 244 25.04 -5.14 -5.57
N ALA A 245 25.73 -5.91 -6.42
CA ALA A 245 27.00 -5.48 -7.00
C ALA A 245 26.83 -4.28 -7.95
N LEU A 246 25.72 -4.22 -8.70
CA LEU A 246 25.44 -3.16 -9.67
C LEU A 246 24.66 -1.98 -9.09
N GLN A 247 24.05 -2.11 -7.92
CA GLN A 247 23.25 -1.05 -7.30
C GLN A 247 23.98 0.30 -7.23
N PRO A 248 25.28 0.39 -6.85
CA PRO A 248 25.98 1.68 -6.81
C PRO A 248 26.13 2.33 -8.19
N VAL A 249 26.25 1.54 -9.26
CA VAL A 249 26.30 2.07 -10.64
C VAL A 249 24.98 2.72 -11.00
N GLY A 250 23.86 2.07 -10.67
CA GLY A 250 22.53 2.64 -10.85
C GLY A 250 22.37 3.97 -10.11
N THR A 251 22.75 4.00 -8.83
CA THR A 251 22.61 5.19 -7.97
C THR A 251 23.50 6.35 -8.37
N PHE A 252 24.78 6.13 -8.65
CA PHE A 252 25.74 7.24 -8.84
C PHE A 252 25.89 7.67 -10.29
N VAL A 253 25.77 6.74 -11.25
CA VAL A 253 26.14 7.02 -12.65
C VAL A 253 24.90 7.27 -13.51
N ILE A 254 23.83 6.49 -13.30
CA ILE A 254 22.68 6.48 -14.20
C ILE A 254 21.56 7.39 -13.70
N PHE A 255 21.27 7.37 -12.39
CA PHE A 255 20.15 8.11 -11.81
C PHE A 255 20.54 9.10 -10.67
N PRO A 256 21.63 9.88 -10.77
CA PRO A 256 21.92 10.90 -9.76
C PRO A 256 20.90 12.05 -9.89
N ASP A 257 20.06 12.23 -8.87
CA ASP A 257 18.95 13.18 -8.93
C ASP A 257 18.81 14.09 -7.68
N HIS A 258 19.63 13.92 -6.65
CA HIS A 258 19.52 14.65 -5.37
C HIS A 258 20.78 15.49 -5.07
N LEU A 259 21.19 16.35 -6.00
CA LEU A 259 22.38 17.19 -5.88
C LEU A 259 22.23 18.37 -4.91
N LEU A 260 20.99 18.70 -4.51
CA LEU A 260 20.67 19.81 -3.63
C LEU A 260 20.27 19.30 -2.23
N TYR A 261 21.25 18.77 -1.50
CA TYR A 261 21.12 18.58 -0.05
C TYR A 261 21.80 19.78 0.64
N PRO A 262 21.08 20.68 1.33
CA PRO A 262 21.72 21.76 2.05
C PRO A 262 22.55 21.16 3.20
N LEU A 263 23.87 21.24 3.06
CA LEU A 263 24.84 21.03 4.15
C LEU A 263 24.79 22.27 5.05
N THR A 264 23.75 22.40 5.86
CA THR A 264 23.65 23.43 6.90
C THR A 264 23.39 22.79 8.24
#